data_AF-A0A924LMI8-F1
#
_entry.id   AF-A0A924LMI8-F1
#
_cell.length_a   1.000
_cell.length_b   1.000
_cell.length_c   1.000
_cell.angle_alpha   90.00
_cell.angle_beta   90.00
_cell.angle_gamma   90.00
#
_symmetry.space_group_name_H-M   'P 1'
#
loop_
_entity.id
_entity.type
_entity.pdbx_description
1 polymer ?
#
loop_
_entity_poly.entity_id
_entity_poly.type
_entity_poly.pdbx_seq_one_letter_code
_entity_poly.pdbx_strand_id
1 'polypeptide(L)' 'MEAIVDSVGRVVVPKALRDALGLAPGTKVDISRYGGGLQLVPSGRTARLVEEAGVLVAAGETVIDDDVVFHLIDSARR' A
#
# COMPACT_ATOMS: atom_id res chain seq x y z
N MET A 1 -9.18 16.09 -2.89
CA MET A 1 -10.28 15.32 -2.28
C MET A 1 -10.15 15.49 -0.78
N GLU A 2 -11.26 15.72 -0.09
CA GLU A 2 -11.28 16.00 1.34
C GLU A 2 -12.06 14.90 2.08
N ALA A 3 -11.68 14.64 3.32
CA ALA A 3 -12.36 13.69 4.20
C ALA A 3 -12.48 14.32 5.59
N ILE A 4 -13.58 14.04 6.27
CA ILE A 4 -13.86 14.57 7.60
C ILE A 4 -13.38 13.55 8.64
N VAL A 5 -12.78 14.05 9.72
CA VAL A 5 -12.48 13.24 10.90
C VAL A 5 -13.79 12.99 11.65
N ASP A 6 -14.14 11.73 11.87
CA ASP A 6 -15.37 11.40 12.59
C ASP A 6 -15.27 11.72 14.10
N SER A 7 -16.37 11.53 14.83
CA SER A 7 -16.45 11.86 16.26
C SER A 7 -15.50 11.07 17.15
N VAL A 8 -14.90 9.98 16.65
CA VAL A 8 -13.95 9.14 17.38
C VAL A 8 -12.53 9.28 16.86
N GLY A 9 -12.27 10.26 15.97
CA GLY A 9 -10.92 10.59 15.51
C GLY A 9 -10.43 9.80 14.30
N ARG A 10 -11.31 9.13 13.54
CA ARG A 10 -10.93 8.35 12.35
C ARG A 10 -11.16 9.14 11.08
N VAL A 11 -10.33 8.88 10.06
CA VAL A 11 -10.53 9.38 8.70
C VAL A 11 -10.93 8.23 7.79
N VAL A 12 -12.04 8.39 7.07
CA VAL A 12 -12.47 7.42 6.07
C VAL A 12 -11.70 7.66 4.78
N VAL A 13 -10.96 6.66 4.32
CA VAL A 13 -10.29 6.71 3.02
C VAL A 13 -11.35 6.55 1.91
N PRO A 14 -11.47 7.53 1.00
CA PRO A 14 -12.43 7.48 -0.10
C PRO A 14 -12.24 6.24 -0.99
N LYS A 15 -13.34 5.70 -1.55
CA LYS A 15 -13.33 4.45 -2.33
C LYS A 15 -12.29 4.43 -3.45
N ALA A 16 -12.20 5.52 -4.23
CA ALA A 16 -11.23 5.59 -5.34
C ALA A 16 -9.78 5.43 -4.87
N LEU A 17 -9.42 5.98 -3.70
CA LEU A 17 -8.08 5.82 -3.13
C LEU A 17 -7.88 4.43 -2.50
N ARG A 18 -8.91 3.88 -1.85
CA ARG A 18 -8.85 2.51 -1.32
C ARG A 18 -8.62 1.50 -2.43
N ASP A 19 -9.38 1.60 -3.52
CA ASP A 19 -9.28 0.70 -4.66
C ASP A 19 -7.89 0.83 -5.32
N ALA A 20 -7.39 2.06 -5.54
CA ALA A 20 -6.08 2.30 -6.14
C ALA A 20 -4.90 1.83 -5.27
N LEU A 21 -5.05 1.80 -3.94
CA LEU A 21 -4.02 1.39 -2.99
C LEU A 21 -4.21 -0.06 -2.48
N GLY A 22 -5.20 -0.80 -2.98
CA GLY A 22 -5.50 -2.16 -2.52
C GLY A 22 -5.93 -2.26 -1.05
N LEU A 23 -6.53 -1.19 -0.51
CA LEU A 23 -7.00 -1.14 0.89
C LEU A 23 -8.36 -1.83 1.05
N ALA A 24 -8.33 -3.16 0.99
CA ALA A 24 -9.47 -4.02 1.28
C ALA A 24 -9.85 -4.01 2.78
N PRO A 25 -11.09 -4.38 3.14
CA PRO A 25 -11.46 -4.59 4.53
C PRO A 25 -10.51 -5.59 5.21
N GLY A 26 -9.97 -5.22 6.37
CA GLY A 26 -8.99 -6.03 7.10
C GLY A 26 -7.52 -5.82 6.70
N THR A 27 -7.23 -5.05 5.63
CA THR A 27 -5.87 -4.63 5.30
C THR A 27 -5.30 -3.80 6.44
N LYS A 28 -4.18 -4.25 7.00
CA LYS A 28 -3.41 -3.45 7.95
C LYS A 28 -2.69 -2.33 7.20
N VAL A 29 -2.55 -1.16 7.83
CA VAL A 29 -1.85 0.00 7.28
C VAL A 29 -0.80 0.51 8.26
N ASP A 30 0.37 0.87 7.72
CA ASP A 30 1.39 1.60 8.44
C ASP A 30 1.10 3.09 8.27
N ILE A 31 1.03 3.78 9.39
CA ILE A 31 0.75 5.22 9.44
C ILE A 31 1.98 5.91 10.02
N SER A 32 2.58 6.81 9.25
CA SER A 32 3.76 7.57 9.65
C SER A 32 3.60 9.05 9.33
N ARG A 33 4.43 9.90 9.93
CA ARG A 33 4.53 11.31 9.53
C ARG A 33 5.45 11.44 8.33
N TYR A 34 5.02 12.22 7.34
CA TYR A 34 5.84 12.57 6.19
C TYR A 34 5.63 14.05 5.83
N GLY A 35 6.69 14.86 5.99
CA GLY A 35 6.59 16.31 5.86
C GLY A 35 5.55 16.91 6.81
N GLY A 36 4.62 17.70 6.25
CA GLY A 36 3.51 18.30 7.01
C GLY A 36 2.28 17.40 7.16
N GLY A 37 2.32 16.14 6.73
CA GLY A 37 1.15 15.28 6.66
C GLY A 37 1.36 13.87 7.23
N LEU A 38 0.30 13.06 7.10
CA LEU A 38 0.34 11.62 7.37
C LEU A 38 0.53 10.85 6.07
N GLN A 39 1.40 9.86 6.10
CA GLN A 39 1.55 8.87 5.06
C GLN A 39 0.88 7.58 5.52
N LEU A 40 0.04 7.01 4.64
CA LEU A 40 -0.61 5.73 4.85
C LEU A 40 -0.10 4.75 3.78
N VAL A 41 0.47 3.64 4.22
CA VAL A 41 0.98 2.59 3.34
C VAL A 41 0.36 1.26 3.77
N PRO A 42 -0.09 0.38 2.84
CA PRO A 42 -0.49 -0.97 3.20
C PRO A 42 0.64 -1.66 3.98
N SER A 43 0.40 -2.04 5.24
CA SER A 43 1.38 -2.75 6.06
C SER A 43 1.30 -4.22 5.68
N GLY A 44 2.09 -4.56 4.68
CA GLY A 44 2.22 -5.91 4.13
C GLY A 44 3.52 -6.10 3.37
N ARG A 45 4.43 -5.11 3.40
CA ARG A 45 5.79 -5.25 2.90
C ARG A 45 6.58 -6.15 3.86
N THR A 46 6.21 -7.43 3.85
CA THR A 46 7.06 -8.53 4.34
C THR A 46 8.30 -8.65 3.45
N ALA A 47 8.21 -8.14 2.21
CA ALA A 47 9.30 -8.08 1.26
C ALA A 47 10.49 -7.32 1.83
N ARG A 48 11.55 -8.04 2.17
CA ARG A 48 12.88 -7.49 2.46
C ARG A 48 13.74 -7.68 1.22
N LEU A 49 14.69 -6.77 1.01
CA LEU A 49 15.74 -7.02 0.04
C LEU A 49 16.72 -8.03 0.62
N VAL A 50 16.92 -9.13 -0.08
CA VAL A 50 17.92 -10.15 0.22
C VAL A 50 18.84 -10.28 -0.99
N GLU A 51 20.09 -10.66 -0.76
CA GLU A 51 21.02 -10.94 -1.85
C GLU A 51 20.93 -12.42 -2.23
N GLU A 52 20.55 -12.71 -3.47
CA GLU A 52 20.52 -14.06 -4.03
C GLU A 52 21.31 -14.08 -5.34
N ALA A 53 22.27 -15.00 -5.46
CA ALA A 53 23.12 -15.14 -6.65
C ALA A 53 23.77 -13.82 -7.14
N GLY A 54 24.10 -12.91 -6.22
CA GLY A 54 24.72 -11.60 -6.52
C GLY A 54 23.76 -10.52 -7.04
N VAL A 55 22.44 -10.74 -6.93
CA VAL A 55 21.42 -9.73 -7.23
C VAL A 55 20.51 -9.48 -6.02
N LEU A 56 19.96 -8.26 -5.92
CA LEU A 56 18.98 -7.93 -4.88
C LEU A 56 17.60 -8.44 -5.28
N VAL A 57 17.02 -9.30 -4.45
CA VAL A 57 15.69 -9.91 -4.62
C VAL A 57 14.77 -9.42 -3.50
N ALA A 58 13.53 -9.06 -3.86
CA ALA A 58 12.49 -8.73 -2.89
C ALA A 58 11.84 -10.04 -2.38
N ALA A 59 12.22 -10.49 -1.18
CA ALA A 59 11.72 -11.72 -0.57
C ALA A 59 10.66 -11.41 0.48
N GLY A 60 9.41 -11.81 0.23
CA GLY A 60 8.27 -11.66 1.13
C GLY A 60 7.33 -12.85 1.04
N GLU A 61 6.38 -12.92 1.97
CA GLU A 61 5.37 -14.01 2.04
C GLU A 61 4.10 -13.68 1.25
N THR A 62 4.02 -12.46 0.71
CA THR A 62 2.88 -12.02 -0.09
C THR A 62 2.85 -12.79 -1.41
N VAL A 63 1.78 -13.55 -1.62
CA VAL A 63 1.50 -14.16 -2.92
C VAL A 63 1.24 -13.03 -3.93
N ILE A 64 2.02 -13.02 -5.01
CA ILE A 64 1.84 -12.11 -6.14
C ILE A 64 1.39 -12.97 -7.32
N ASP A 65 0.20 -12.70 -7.84
CA ASP A 65 -0.36 -13.31 -9.04
C ASP A 65 -0.38 -12.32 -10.22
N ASP A 66 -0.81 -12.81 -11.37
CA ASP A 66 -0.84 -12.04 -12.61
C ASP A 66 -1.71 -10.78 -12.48
N ASP A 67 -2.85 -10.85 -11.77
CA ASP A 67 -3.75 -9.71 -11.58
C ASP A 67 -3.06 -8.57 -10.83
N VAL A 68 -2.32 -8.89 -9.76
CA VAL A 68 -1.51 -7.92 -9.01
C VAL A 68 -0.44 -7.28 -9.91
N VAL A 69 0.25 -8.08 -10.71
CA VAL A 69 1.30 -7.58 -11.63
C VAL A 69 0.71 -6.67 -12.70
N PHE A 70 -0.41 -7.05 -13.31
CA PHE A 70 -1.07 -6.24 -14.34
C PHE A 70 -1.53 -4.89 -13.80
N HIS A 71 -2.14 -4.87 -12.60
CA HIS A 71 -2.53 -3.62 -11.96
C HIS A 71 -1.34 -2.68 -11.68
N LEU A 72 -0.20 -3.22 -11.26
CA LEU A 72 1.04 -2.46 -11.05
C LEU A 72 1.57 -1.84 -12.35
N ILE A 73 1.63 -2.63 -13.43
CA ILE A 73 2.09 -2.15 -14.74
C ILE A 73 1.18 -1.05 -15.27
N ASP A 74 -0.14 -1.22 -15.18
CA ASP A 74 -1.12 -0.24 -15.64
C ASP A 74 -1.05 1.06 -14.83
N SER A 75 -0.76 0.97 -13.54
CA SER A 75 -0.61 2.14 -12.67
C SER A 75 0.60 3.01 -13.06
N ALA A 76 1.67 2.41 -13.56
CA ALA A 76 2.91 3.10 -13.97
C ALA A 76 2.85 3.72 -15.37
N ARG A 77 1.82 3.41 -16.17
CA ARG A 77 1.65 3.92 -17.55
C ARG A 77 0.80 5.20 -17.64
N ARG A 78 0.42 5.81 -16.51
CA ARG A 78 -0.25 7.12 -16.44
C ARG A 78 0.69 8.19 -15.92
#